data_AF-F4WAF2-F1
#
_entry.id   AF-F4WAF2-F1
#
_cell.length_a   1.000
_cell.length_b   1.000
_cell.length_c   1.000
_cell.angle_alpha   90.00
_cell.angle_beta   90.00
_cell.angle_gamma   90.00
#
_symmetry.space_group_name_H-M   'P 1'
#
loop_
_entity.id
_entity.type
_entity.pdbx_description
1 polymer ?
#
loop_
_entity_poly.entity_id
_entity_poly.type
_entity_poly.pdbx_seq_one_letter_code
_entity_poly.pdbx_strand_id
1 'polypeptide(L)'
;MTDPDAPRRGGYNREFRHWLVGNIPEENIAKGEILAEYVGPAPPKNTGKHRYVFLIYKQNQGAITFDERRLSTWDGSQRKRFSIKKFAEKYNLEGPIAGNFMVAEYDDNVPAYHKRLNL
;
A
#
# COMPACT_ATOMS: atom_id res chain seq x y z
N MET A 1 -2.38 -1.63 2.41
CA MET A 1 -1.44 -0.90 3.30
C MET A 1 -0.81 0.25 2.52
N THR A 2 -0.86 1.46 3.06
CA THR A 2 -0.41 2.69 2.39
C THR A 2 0.39 3.58 3.33
N ASP A 3 1.42 4.26 2.83
CA ASP A 3 2.23 5.25 3.56
C ASP A 3 1.96 6.67 3.04
N PRO A 4 1.16 7.49 3.77
CA PRO A 4 0.87 8.87 3.39
C PRO A 4 2.03 9.85 3.66
N ASP A 5 3.10 9.39 4.29
CA ASP A 5 4.26 10.17 4.68
C ASP A 5 5.45 9.94 3.74
N ALA A 6 5.30 9.25 2.60
CA ALA A 6 6.39 9.07 1.64
C ALA A 6 6.73 10.35 0.81
N PRO A 7 8.02 10.73 0.64
CA PRO A 7 9.21 10.16 1.29
C PRO A 7 9.46 10.73 2.70
N ARG A 8 8.78 11.82 3.05
CA ARG A 8 8.66 12.39 4.40
C ARG A 8 7.28 13.00 4.56
N ARG A 9 6.82 13.19 5.80
CA ARG A 9 5.52 13.83 6.07
C ARG A 9 5.40 15.17 5.33
N GLY A 10 4.31 15.33 4.57
CA GLY A 10 4.07 16.52 3.73
C GLY A 10 4.79 16.52 2.37
N GLY A 11 5.48 15.44 1.99
CA GLY A 11 6.14 15.29 0.69
C GLY A 11 5.20 14.95 -0.48
N TYR A 12 5.77 14.88 -1.68
CA TYR A 12 5.04 14.77 -2.95
C TYR A 12 4.79 13.33 -3.45
N ASN A 13 5.38 12.31 -2.82
CA ASN A 13 5.21 10.91 -3.26
C ASN A 13 4.13 10.14 -2.50
N ARG A 14 3.38 10.85 -1.66
CA ARG A 14 2.23 10.29 -0.95
C ARG A 14 1.11 9.91 -1.93
N GLU A 15 0.40 8.81 -1.72
CA GLU A 15 0.74 7.74 -0.78
C GLU A 15 1.67 6.72 -1.46
N PHE A 16 2.55 6.06 -0.70
CA PHE A 16 3.28 4.89 -1.20
C PHE A 16 2.51 3.61 -0.90
N ARG A 17 2.23 2.82 -1.93
CA ARG A 17 1.45 1.58 -1.81
C ARG A 17 2.34 0.39 -1.41
N HIS A 18 2.28 0.04 -0.14
CA HIS A 18 3.02 -1.10 0.43
C HIS A 18 2.39 -2.46 0.10
N TRP A 19 1.07 -2.53 0.06
CA TRP A 19 0.36 -3.79 -0.20
C TRP A 19 -1.07 -3.51 -0.67
N LEU A 20 -1.53 -4.24 -1.68
CA LEU A 20 -2.90 -4.16 -2.19
C LEU A 20 -3.36 -5.54 -2.65
N VAL A 21 -4.48 -5.98 -2.08
CA VAL A 21 -5.13 -7.26 -2.40
C VAL A 21 -6.61 -6.96 -2.62
N GLY A 22 -7.17 -7.45 -3.72
CA GLY A 22 -8.59 -7.36 -4.05
C GLY A 22 -9.24 -8.73 -4.04
N ASN A 23 -10.57 -8.80 -4.23
CA ASN A 23 -11.32 -10.05 -4.37
C ASN A 23 -11.06 -11.05 -3.24
N ILE A 24 -10.92 -10.57 -2.00
CA ILE A 24 -10.72 -11.42 -0.82
C ILE A 24 -12.05 -12.11 -0.50
N PRO A 25 -12.13 -13.46 -0.55
CA PRO A 25 -13.33 -14.16 -0.12
C PRO A 25 -13.38 -14.15 1.41
N GLU A 26 -14.46 -13.57 1.95
CA GLU A 26 -14.67 -13.40 3.39
C GLU A 26 -13.47 -12.67 4.04
N GLU A 27 -12.72 -13.36 4.89
CA GLU A 27 -11.53 -12.87 5.59
C GLU A 27 -10.24 -13.58 5.13
N ASN A 28 -10.31 -14.45 4.12
CA ASN A 28 -9.18 -15.25 3.67
C ASN A 28 -8.31 -14.50 2.66
N ILE A 29 -7.42 -13.64 3.18
CA ILE A 29 -6.51 -12.82 2.37
C ILE A 29 -5.65 -13.66 1.43
N ALA A 30 -5.28 -14.89 1.82
CA ALA A 30 -4.44 -15.76 1.01
C ALA A 30 -5.11 -16.24 -0.29
N LYS A 31 -6.44 -16.18 -0.35
CA LYS A 31 -7.23 -16.46 -1.56
C LYS A 31 -7.57 -15.21 -2.38
N GLY A 32 -7.19 -14.03 -1.91
CA GLY A 32 -7.39 -12.77 -2.62
C GLY A 32 -6.41 -12.60 -3.79
N GLU A 33 -6.76 -11.70 -4.69
CA GLU A 33 -5.94 -11.33 -5.83
C GLU A 33 -4.90 -10.26 -5.44
N ILE A 34 -3.62 -10.61 -5.51
CA ILE A 34 -2.52 -9.70 -5.16
C ILE A 34 -2.29 -8.69 -6.30
N LEU A 35 -2.72 -7.43 -6.10
CA LEU A 35 -2.51 -6.34 -7.05
C LEU A 35 -1.16 -5.65 -6.85
N ALA A 36 -0.67 -5.59 -5.62
CA ALA A 36 0.68 -5.18 -5.31
C ALA A 36 1.20 -6.05 -4.17
N GLU A 37 2.29 -6.78 -4.40
CA GLU A 37 2.95 -7.62 -3.39
C GLU A 37 3.31 -6.81 -2.14
N TYR A 38 3.30 -7.48 -0.98
CA TYR A 38 3.64 -6.85 0.28
C TYR A 38 5.11 -6.42 0.30
N VAL A 39 5.35 -5.17 0.67
CA VAL A 39 6.68 -4.65 0.99
C VAL A 39 6.63 -3.97 2.35
N GLY A 40 7.56 -4.32 3.23
CA GLY A 40 7.58 -3.81 4.59
C GLY A 40 7.84 -2.30 4.67
N PRO A 41 7.65 -1.70 5.86
CA PRO A 41 8.11 -0.35 6.16
C PRO A 41 9.59 -0.18 5.82
N ALA A 42 9.91 0.87 5.08
CA ALA A 42 11.30 1.22 4.76
C ALA A 42 11.46 2.76 4.65
N PRO A 43 11.15 3.51 5.72
CA PRO A 43 11.20 4.97 5.69
C PRO A 43 12.66 5.44 5.52
N PRO A 44 12.95 6.45 4.69
CA PRO A 44 14.32 6.92 4.49
C PRO A 44 14.94 7.48 5.76
N LYS A 45 16.28 7.51 5.83
CA LYS A 45 16.99 8.09 6.97
C LYS A 45 16.63 9.57 7.14
N ASN A 46 16.50 10.03 8.37
CA ASN A 46 16.20 11.43 8.73
C ASN A 46 14.83 11.96 8.24
N THR A 47 13.87 11.11 7.91
CA THR A 47 12.48 11.54 7.56
C THR A 47 11.51 11.43 8.74
N GLY A 48 11.99 10.89 9.86
CA GLY A 48 11.22 10.66 11.08
C GLY A 48 10.29 9.46 10.98
N LYS A 49 9.25 9.48 11.82
CA LYS A 49 8.25 8.43 11.90
C LYS A 49 7.23 8.54 10.76
N HIS A 50 7.06 7.45 10.02
CA HIS A 50 6.06 7.30 8.97
C HIS A 50 4.87 6.48 9.47
N ARG A 51 3.67 6.84 9.03
CA ARG A 51 2.46 6.05 9.27
C ARG A 51 2.31 5.00 8.18
N TYR A 52 1.96 3.78 8.58
CA TYR A 52 1.57 2.73 7.66
C TYR A 52 0.15 2.31 7.98
N VAL A 53 -0.77 2.61 7.06
CA VAL A 53 -2.20 2.50 7.29
C VAL A 53 -2.75 1.28 6.56
N PHE A 54 -3.39 0.39 7.30
CA PHE A 54 -4.19 -0.72 6.79
C PHE A 54 -5.64 -0.28 6.70
N LEU A 55 -6.25 -0.50 5.54
CA LEU A 55 -7.64 -0.12 5.26
C LEU A 55 -8.31 -1.30 4.57
N ILE A 56 -9.51 -1.66 5.02
CA ILE A 56 -10.36 -2.68 4.41
C ILE A 56 -11.58 -1.98 3.82
N TYR A 57 -11.88 -2.32 2.57
CA TYR A 57 -13.04 -1.83 1.84
C TYR A 57 -13.92 -3.01 1.43
N LYS A 58 -15.22 -2.78 1.37
CA LYS A 58 -16.20 -3.80 0.97
C LYS A 58 -16.50 -3.69 -0.53
N GLN A 59 -16.53 -4.84 -1.20
CA GLN A 59 -16.93 -4.97 -2.60
C GLN A 59 -18.41 -5.36 -2.67
N ASN A 60 -19.29 -4.41 -2.97
CA ASN A 60 -20.75 -4.67 -3.00
C ASN A 60 -21.21 -5.40 -4.27
N GLN A 61 -20.45 -5.28 -5.35
CA GLN A 61 -20.72 -5.86 -6.66
C GLN A 61 -20.11 -7.27 -6.85
N GLY A 62 -19.58 -7.88 -5.79
CA GLY A 62 -18.86 -9.15 -5.88
C GLY A 62 -17.43 -8.98 -6.42
N ALA A 63 -16.92 -9.99 -7.13
CA ALA A 63 -15.57 -9.97 -7.67
C ALA A 63 -15.41 -8.89 -8.76
N ILE A 64 -14.26 -8.22 -8.75
CA ILE A 64 -13.91 -7.10 -9.63
C ILE A 64 -12.79 -7.52 -10.56
N THR A 65 -12.85 -7.12 -11.82
CA THR A 65 -11.70 -7.18 -12.72
C THR A 65 -10.86 -5.92 -12.56
N PHE A 66 -9.68 -6.06 -11.93
CA PHE A 66 -8.74 -4.95 -11.73
C PHE A 66 -7.83 -4.78 -12.94
N ASP A 67 -7.80 -3.58 -13.53
CA ASP A 67 -6.96 -3.22 -14.68
C ASP A 67 -5.57 -2.72 -14.25
N GLU A 68 -5.33 -2.59 -12.94
CA GLU A 68 -4.05 -2.09 -12.43
C GLU A 68 -2.91 -3.03 -12.81
N ARG A 69 -1.76 -2.45 -13.17
CA ARG A 69 -0.55 -3.25 -13.27
C ARG A 69 -0.27 -3.96 -11.93
N ARG A 70 -0.09 -5.28 -12.00
CA ARG A 70 0.36 -6.09 -10.85
C ARG A 70 1.79 -5.69 -10.49
N LEU A 71 2.03 -5.29 -9.24
CA LEU A 71 3.33 -4.80 -8.78
C LEU A 71 4.05 -5.84 -7.94
N SER A 72 5.27 -6.17 -8.33
CA SER A 72 6.18 -7.02 -7.57
C SER A 72 6.92 -6.22 -6.50
N THR A 73 7.71 -6.90 -5.66
CA THR A 73 8.64 -6.26 -4.72
C THR A 73 9.77 -5.45 -5.38
N TRP A 74 9.91 -5.46 -6.71
CA TRP A 74 10.93 -4.72 -7.47
C TRP A 74 10.43 -3.43 -8.12
N ASP A 75 9.12 -3.18 -8.07
CA ASP A 75 8.45 -2.06 -8.74
C ASP A 75 8.30 -0.82 -7.83
N GLY A 76 9.36 -0.43 -7.11
CA GLY A 76 9.30 0.63 -6.09
C GLY A 76 8.87 1.99 -6.63
N SER A 77 9.27 2.33 -7.85
CA SER A 77 8.90 3.62 -8.46
C SER A 77 7.40 3.71 -8.80
N GLN A 78 6.78 2.60 -9.23
CA GLN A 78 5.36 2.53 -9.57
C GLN A 78 4.44 2.49 -8.34
N ARG A 79 5.00 2.28 -7.14
CA ARG A 79 4.26 2.30 -5.86
C ARG A 79 4.03 3.71 -5.31
N LYS A 80 4.77 4.72 -5.80
CA LYS A 80 4.67 6.13 -5.37
C LYS A 80 3.40 6.78 -5.93
N ARG A 81 2.92 7.85 -5.27
CA ARG A 81 1.78 8.68 -5.73
C ARG A 81 0.48 7.89 -5.93
N PHE A 82 0.33 6.80 -5.18
CA PHE A 82 -0.94 6.09 -5.09
C PHE A 82 -1.96 6.92 -4.30
N SER A 83 -3.24 6.68 -4.55
CA SER A 83 -4.32 7.25 -3.76
C SER A 83 -5.36 6.16 -3.52
N ILE A 84 -5.45 5.69 -2.27
CA ILE A 84 -6.45 4.69 -1.91
C ILE A 84 -7.88 5.23 -2.10
N LYS A 85 -8.08 6.53 -1.88
CA LYS A 85 -9.36 7.21 -2.12
C LYS A 85 -9.79 7.09 -3.59
N LYS A 86 -8.91 7.45 -4.54
CA LYS A 86 -9.22 7.34 -5.97
C LYS A 86 -9.43 5.89 -6.42
N PHE A 87 -8.68 4.95 -5.84
CA PHE A 87 -8.86 3.53 -6.12
C PHE A 87 -10.23 3.04 -5.64
N ALA A 88 -10.66 3.42 -4.43
CA ALA A 88 -11.98 3.09 -3.90
C ALA A 88 -13.11 3.72 -4.74
N GLU A 89 -12.97 4.98 -5.15
CA GLU A 89 -13.92 5.68 -6.03
C GLU A 89 -14.04 4.98 -7.39
N LYS A 90 -12.91 4.65 -8.02
CA LYS A 90 -12.86 3.98 -9.33
C LYS A 90 -13.66 2.67 -9.35
N TYR A 91 -13.57 1.91 -8.26
CA TYR A 91 -14.20 0.59 -8.14
C TYR A 91 -15.49 0.59 -7.31
N ASN A 92 -16.04 1.77 -6.99
CA ASN A 92 -17.24 1.92 -6.18
C ASN A 92 -17.21 1.08 -4.89
N LEU A 93 -16.06 1.09 -4.21
CA LEU A 93 -15.87 0.35 -2.97
C LEU A 93 -16.54 1.09 -1.80
N GLU A 94 -17.20 0.34 -0.92
CA GLU A 94 -17.76 0.90 0.31
C GLU A 94 -16.69 0.93 1.41
N GLY A 95 -16.62 2.04 2.15
CA GLY A 95 -15.78 2.15 3.34
C GLY A 95 -14.75 3.29 3.29
N PRO A 96 -13.65 3.17 4.07
CA PRO A 96 -13.17 1.96 4.73
C PRO A 96 -14.10 1.43 5.83
N ILE A 97 -14.32 0.11 5.87
CA ILE A 97 -15.16 -0.58 6.87
C ILE A 97 -14.36 -1.04 8.10
N ALA A 98 -13.04 -1.15 7.96
CA ALA A 98 -12.11 -1.38 9.06
C ALA A 98 -10.77 -0.72 8.73
N GLY A 99 -10.00 -0.40 9.76
CA GLY A 99 -8.67 0.16 9.60
C GLY A 99 -7.83 -0.03 10.83
N ASN A 100 -6.51 -0.07 10.62
CA ASN A 100 -5.52 -0.05 11.67
C ASN A 100 -4.27 0.67 11.15
N PHE A 101 -3.35 1.05 12.03
CA PHE A 101 -2.10 1.65 11.61
C PHE A 101 -0.96 1.26 12.54
N MET A 102 0.25 1.34 11.99
CA MET A 102 1.49 1.27 12.75
C MET A 102 2.38 2.45 12.36
N VAL A 103 3.40 2.69 13.17
CA VAL A 103 4.40 3.72 12.93
C VAL A 103 5.77 3.06 12.92
N ALA A 104 6.59 3.40 11.92
CA ALA A 104 8.00 2.99 11.89
C ALA A 104 8.88 4.16 11.48
N GLU A 105 10.13 4.12 11.89
CA GLU A 105 11.19 5.02 11.46
C GLU A 105 12.35 4.21 10.90
N TYR A 106 13.39 4.90 10.45
CA TYR A 106 14.54 4.26 9.82
C TYR A 106 15.18 3.19 10.72
N ASP A 107 15.54 2.06 10.14
CA ASP A 107 16.38 1.02 10.73
C ASP A 107 17.50 0.59 9.75
N ASP A 108 18.39 -0.28 10.22
CA ASP A 108 19.53 -0.74 9.43
C ASP A 108 19.14 -1.69 8.29
N ASN A 109 17.88 -2.16 8.23
CA ASN A 109 17.37 -3.01 7.15
C ASN A 109 16.86 -2.20 5.95
N VAL A 110 16.54 -0.91 6.13
CA VAL A 110 16.03 -0.02 5.08
C VAL A 110 16.86 -0.06 3.79
N PRO A 111 18.21 -0.01 3.80
CA PRO A 111 18.99 -0.07 2.55
C PRO A 111 18.76 -1.36 1.75
N ALA A 112 18.58 -2.50 2.42
CA ALA A 112 18.29 -3.77 1.75
C ALA A 112 16.90 -3.75 1.10
N TYR A 113 15.91 -3.17 1.78
CA TYR A 113 14.57 -2.99 1.22
C TYR A 113 14.55 -2.04 0.02
N HIS A 114 15.26 -0.91 0.09
CA HIS A 114 15.36 0.04 -1.04
C HIS A 114 16.03 -0.60 -2.25
N LYS A 115 17.12 -1.33 -2.03
CA LYS A 115 17.77 -2.12 -3.09
C LYS A 115 16.82 -3.10 -3.75
N ARG A 116 16.03 -3.85 -2.96
CA ARG A 116 15.02 -4.78 -3.49
C ARG A 116 13.93 -4.05 -4.28
N LEU A 117 13.55 -2.84 -3.86
CA LEU A 117 12.53 -2.02 -4.51
C LEU A 117 13.02 -1.23 -5.73
N ASN A 118 14.30 -1.32 -6.09
CA ASN A 118 14.92 -0.43 -7.08
C ASN A 118 14.66 1.06 -6.77
N LEU A 119 14.83 1.44 -5.51
CA LEU A 119 14.67 2.81 -4.99
C LEU A 119 16.00 3.46 -4.61
#